data_AF-A0A955DVS3-F1
#
_entry.id   AF-A0A955DVS3-F1
#
_cell.length_a   1.000
_cell.length_b   1.000
_cell.length_c   1.000
_cell.angle_alpha   90.00
_cell.angle_beta   90.00
_cell.angle_gamma   90.00
#
_symmetry.space_group_name_H-M   'P 1'
#
loop_
_entity.id
_entity.type
_entity.pdbx_description
1 polymer ?
#
loop_
_entity_poly.entity_id
_entity_poly.type
_entity_poly.pdbx_seq_one_letter_code
_entity_poly.pdbx_strand_id
1 'polypeptide(L)'
;MFALLTLVASVLVDPLPGAAQVTLHDDDTLTIRFESRDLVLCPDRVERHPDGWSARGEDGAFVFTAVGDMVSGGLREGHRRLQFQPDPHDPRVSLVSVAPPVRCLHAEEGVANAFDAGSSNATRGCCGCLDDPGFVDVLIVYTPAARLGAGGSQALEARVRNTIDTTNAVFANSAIDDLQMNLIGFREIAYDENSPDWLDHLVRVTDPADGFMDEVHGWRDSDAADCVMLIVDDTRFTGGAAWWAIWDQGAAFSCLNWRSAGGGILTGAHEFGHTFGAAHDHDNDASAPFPFSWGHHDVHEGMPFGTVMSYVGETLPVFSNPALAGPGGLPLGVRPGEDRAAHNALMIRRSR
;
A
#
# COMPACT_ATOMS: atom_id res chain seq x y z
N MET A 1 -3.48 29.20 -11.60
CA MET A 1 -3.88 27.79 -11.78
C MET A 1 -4.98 27.48 -10.77
N PHE A 2 -6.20 27.97 -11.00
CA PHE A 2 -7.31 27.98 -10.02
C PHE A 2 -8.62 27.47 -10.65
N ALA A 3 -8.55 26.73 -11.76
CA ALA A 3 -9.72 26.30 -12.52
C ALA A 3 -10.23 24.89 -12.15
N LEU A 4 -9.45 24.08 -11.41
CA LEU A 4 -9.85 22.72 -11.03
C LEU A 4 -10.62 22.66 -9.69
N LEU A 5 -10.48 23.66 -8.82
CA LEU A 5 -11.00 23.61 -7.45
C LEU A 5 -12.52 23.86 -7.33
N THR A 6 -13.15 24.49 -8.33
CA THR A 6 -14.52 25.02 -8.18
C THR A 6 -15.61 24.03 -8.60
N LEU A 7 -15.29 22.95 -9.31
CA LEU A 7 -16.31 21.97 -9.72
C LEU A 7 -16.53 20.84 -8.69
N VAL A 8 -15.58 20.61 -7.79
CA VAL A 8 -15.60 19.44 -6.88
C VAL A 8 -16.40 19.71 -5.60
N ALA A 9 -16.46 20.95 -5.12
CA ALA A 9 -17.07 21.35 -3.84
C ALA A 9 -18.58 21.03 -3.66
N SER A 10 -19.26 20.47 -4.66
CA SER A 10 -20.66 20.06 -4.58
C SER A 10 -20.88 18.53 -4.54
N VAL A 11 -19.82 17.72 -4.63
CA VAL A 11 -19.93 16.26 -4.81
C VAL A 11 -20.40 15.53 -3.55
N LEU A 12 -20.36 16.14 -2.37
CA LEU A 12 -20.56 15.40 -1.11
C LEU A 12 -21.51 16.03 -0.09
N VAL A 13 -22.68 16.48 -0.56
CA VAL A 13 -23.86 16.65 0.32
C VAL A 13 -24.42 15.25 0.63
N ASP A 14 -24.58 14.92 1.92
CA ASP A 14 -25.21 13.67 2.38
C ASP A 14 -26.64 13.50 1.83
N PRO A 15 -27.10 12.27 1.57
CA PRO A 15 -26.41 11.00 1.84
C PRO A 15 -25.43 10.60 0.73
N LEU A 16 -24.47 9.75 1.07
CA LEU A 16 -23.56 9.11 0.11
C LEU A 16 -24.36 8.50 -1.05
N PRO A 17 -23.98 8.75 -2.31
CA PRO A 17 -24.61 8.07 -3.44
C PRO A 17 -24.39 6.56 -3.33
N GLY A 18 -25.37 5.77 -3.74
CA GLY A 18 -25.34 4.31 -3.73
C GLY A 18 -24.32 3.74 -4.73
N ALA A 19 -24.73 2.71 -5.47
CA ALA A 19 -23.93 2.09 -6.52
C ALA A 19 -23.25 3.13 -7.45
N ALA A 20 -21.94 2.98 -7.69
CA ALA A 20 -21.21 3.78 -8.65
C ALA A 20 -20.61 2.91 -9.76
N GLN A 21 -20.60 3.42 -10.99
CA GLN A 21 -19.92 2.80 -12.13
C GLN A 21 -18.72 3.66 -12.53
N VAL A 22 -17.55 3.06 -12.56
CA VAL A 22 -16.31 3.72 -13.00
C VAL A 22 -15.97 3.26 -14.41
N THR A 23 -15.63 4.19 -15.29
CA THR A 23 -15.32 3.90 -16.69
C THR A 23 -14.15 4.74 -17.16
N LEU A 24 -13.11 4.08 -17.66
CA LEU A 24 -12.01 4.72 -18.39
C LEU A 24 -12.38 4.73 -19.88
N HIS A 25 -12.28 5.91 -20.49
CA HIS A 25 -12.60 6.12 -21.91
C HIS A 25 -11.34 6.00 -22.79
N ASP A 26 -11.54 5.97 -24.11
CA ASP A 26 -10.45 5.86 -25.08
C ASP A 26 -9.57 7.11 -25.16
N ASP A 27 -10.08 8.26 -24.70
CA ASP A 27 -9.34 9.52 -24.58
C ASP A 27 -8.65 9.68 -23.21
N ASP A 28 -8.52 8.57 -22.47
CA ASP A 28 -7.95 8.46 -21.13
C ASP A 28 -8.68 9.28 -20.06
N THR A 29 -9.85 9.85 -20.36
CA THR A 29 -10.71 10.44 -19.33
C THR A 29 -11.37 9.34 -18.48
N LEU A 30 -11.52 9.60 -17.18
CA LEU A 30 -12.15 8.67 -16.24
C LEU A 30 -13.48 9.26 -15.78
N THR A 31 -14.57 8.50 -15.89
CA THR A 31 -15.89 8.92 -15.40
C THR A 31 -16.35 8.02 -14.26
N ILE A 32 -16.78 8.63 -13.17
CA ILE A 32 -17.50 7.97 -12.07
C ILE A 32 -18.95 8.40 -12.15
N ARG A 33 -19.81 7.46 -12.59
CA ARG A 33 -21.25 7.65 -12.70
C ARG A 33 -21.94 7.20 -11.42
N PHE A 34 -22.66 8.13 -10.81
CA PHE A 34 -23.59 7.89 -9.72
C PHE A 34 -25.03 7.99 -10.23
N GLU A 35 -26.01 7.54 -9.45
CA GLU A 35 -27.43 7.62 -9.84
C GLU A 35 -27.90 9.04 -10.19
N SER A 36 -27.33 10.06 -9.54
CA SER A 36 -27.77 11.46 -9.66
C SER A 36 -26.81 12.37 -10.42
N ARG A 37 -25.60 11.92 -10.75
CA ARG A 37 -24.54 12.74 -11.36
C ARG A 37 -23.37 11.91 -11.87
N ASP A 38 -22.62 12.48 -12.80
CA ASP A 38 -21.34 11.97 -13.26
C ASP A 38 -20.20 12.89 -12.76
N LEU A 39 -19.09 12.30 -12.32
CA LEU A 39 -17.84 12.98 -12.04
C LEU A 39 -16.83 12.60 -13.12
N VAL A 40 -16.24 13.59 -13.78
CA VAL A 40 -15.20 13.38 -14.80
C VAL A 40 -13.85 13.78 -14.21
N LEU A 41 -12.90 12.86 -14.29
CA LEU A 41 -11.54 12.98 -13.80
C LEU A 41 -10.57 12.89 -14.99
N CYS A 42 -9.48 13.65 -14.91
CA CYS A 42 -8.40 13.62 -15.89
C CYS A 42 -7.17 13.01 -15.22
N PRO A 43 -6.86 11.73 -15.50
CA PRO A 43 -5.64 11.09 -15.01
C PRO A 43 -4.38 11.80 -15.52
N ASP A 44 -3.34 11.88 -14.68
CA ASP A 44 -2.00 12.27 -15.11
C ASP A 44 -1.23 11.08 -15.72
N ARG A 45 -1.60 9.86 -15.31
CA ARG A 45 -1.07 8.61 -15.85
C ARG A 45 -2.16 7.55 -15.95
N VAL A 46 -2.18 6.88 -17.10
CA VAL A 46 -3.01 5.70 -17.38
C VAL A 46 -2.11 4.57 -17.83
N GLU A 47 -2.32 3.39 -17.26
CA GLU A 47 -1.69 2.15 -17.71
C GLU A 47 -2.75 1.15 -18.11
N ARG A 48 -2.51 0.43 -19.22
CA ARG A 48 -3.41 -0.59 -19.73
C ARG A 48 -2.70 -1.93 -19.62
N HIS A 49 -3.35 -2.89 -18.98
CA HIS A 49 -2.86 -4.24 -18.79
C HIS A 49 -3.76 -5.22 -19.57
N PRO A 50 -3.31 -6.45 -19.87
CA PRO A 50 -4.11 -7.42 -20.65
C PRO A 50 -5.50 -7.71 -20.06
N ASP A 51 -5.64 -7.56 -18.75
CA ASP A 51 -6.81 -7.85 -17.94
C ASP A 51 -7.52 -6.58 -17.41
N GLY A 52 -7.05 -5.38 -17.76
CA GLY A 52 -7.69 -4.15 -17.31
C GLY A 52 -6.86 -2.88 -17.45
N TRP A 53 -6.94 -1.99 -16.46
CA TRP A 53 -6.27 -0.69 -16.50
C TRP A 53 -6.05 -0.13 -15.10
N SER A 54 -5.08 0.76 -14.96
CA SER A 54 -4.92 1.63 -13.80
C SER A 54 -4.86 3.09 -14.24
N ALA A 55 -5.40 3.98 -13.41
CA ALA A 55 -5.42 5.41 -13.65
C ALA A 55 -5.21 6.15 -12.33
N ARG A 56 -4.30 7.12 -12.33
CA ARG A 56 -4.04 7.97 -11.17
C ARG A 56 -4.12 9.44 -11.54
N GLY A 57 -4.33 10.28 -10.53
CA GLY A 57 -4.29 11.73 -10.66
C GLY A 57 -3.07 12.31 -9.94
N GLU A 58 -2.73 13.56 -10.30
CA GLU A 58 -1.63 14.31 -9.68
C GLU A 58 -1.72 14.31 -8.15
N ASP A 59 -0.56 14.29 -7.49
CA ASP A 59 -0.40 14.30 -6.03
C ASP A 59 -1.19 13.20 -5.29
N GLY A 60 -1.53 12.11 -5.98
CA GLY A 60 -2.35 11.02 -5.45
C GLY A 60 -3.78 11.44 -5.12
N ALA A 61 -4.32 12.44 -5.84
CA ALA A 61 -5.71 12.87 -5.69
C ALA A 61 -6.69 11.71 -5.91
N PHE A 62 -6.37 10.78 -6.81
CA PHE A 62 -7.07 9.51 -6.94
C PHE A 62 -6.18 8.42 -7.52
N VAL A 63 -6.56 7.17 -7.27
CA VAL A 63 -5.98 5.98 -7.90
C VAL A 63 -7.11 4.97 -8.10
N PHE A 64 -7.34 4.54 -9.34
CA PHE A 64 -8.33 3.53 -9.72
C PHE A 64 -7.68 2.43 -10.53
N THR A 65 -8.16 1.21 -10.33
CA THR A 65 -7.68 0.01 -10.99
C THR A 65 -8.87 -0.87 -11.34
N ALA A 66 -8.88 -1.37 -12.57
CA ALA A 66 -9.86 -2.34 -13.05
C ALA A 66 -9.20 -3.67 -13.41
N VAL A 67 -9.88 -4.77 -13.06
CA VAL A 67 -9.54 -6.15 -13.46
C VAL A 67 -10.81 -6.83 -13.97
N GLY A 68 -10.88 -7.07 -15.27
CA GLY A 68 -12.13 -7.42 -15.94
C GLY A 68 -13.19 -6.34 -15.69
N ASP A 69 -14.31 -6.73 -15.10
CA ASP A 69 -15.41 -5.82 -14.74
C ASP A 69 -15.30 -5.27 -13.31
N MET A 70 -14.29 -5.68 -12.53
CA MET A 70 -14.10 -5.28 -11.15
C MET A 70 -13.34 -3.97 -11.08
N VAL A 71 -13.80 -3.01 -10.28
CA VAL A 71 -13.07 -1.76 -10.05
C VAL A 71 -12.81 -1.55 -8.56
N SER A 72 -11.55 -1.22 -8.24
CA SER A 72 -11.16 -0.72 -6.93
C SER A 72 -10.41 0.61 -7.07
N GLY A 73 -10.68 1.57 -6.19
CA GLY A 73 -9.97 2.84 -6.22
C GLY A 73 -10.38 3.81 -5.13
N GLY A 74 -9.60 4.86 -4.97
CA GLY A 74 -9.86 5.91 -4.00
C GLY A 74 -9.79 7.28 -4.64
N LEU A 75 -10.62 8.20 -4.16
CA LEU A 75 -10.59 9.62 -4.49
C LEU A 75 -10.46 10.43 -3.19
N ARG A 76 -9.50 11.33 -3.14
CA ARG A 76 -9.27 12.29 -2.05
C ARG A 76 -9.84 13.65 -2.46
N GLU A 77 -10.72 14.21 -1.63
CA GLU A 77 -11.23 15.56 -1.78
C GLU A 77 -11.12 16.30 -0.44
N GLY A 78 -10.12 17.17 -0.33
CA GLY A 78 -9.75 17.77 0.96
C GLY A 78 -9.48 16.68 2.01
N HIS A 79 -10.17 16.75 3.14
CA HIS A 79 -10.08 15.78 4.24
C HIS A 79 -10.94 14.52 4.06
N ARG A 80 -11.70 14.43 2.95
CA ARG A 80 -12.61 13.30 2.70
C ARG A 80 -11.98 12.33 1.73
N ARG A 81 -12.21 11.05 1.98
CA ARG A 81 -11.86 9.97 1.06
C ARG A 81 -13.11 9.23 0.65
N LEU A 82 -13.29 9.07 -0.65
CA LEU A 82 -14.25 8.13 -1.21
C LEU A 82 -13.48 6.89 -1.61
N GLN A 83 -13.91 5.75 -1.11
CA GLN A 83 -13.37 4.46 -1.51
C GLN A 83 -14.38 3.76 -2.38
N PHE A 84 -13.91 3.20 -3.48
CA PHE A 84 -14.65 2.41 -4.44
C PHE A 84 -14.08 1.01 -4.38
N GLN A 85 -14.92 0.03 -4.04
CA GLN A 85 -14.51 -1.36 -3.98
C GLN A 85 -15.56 -2.24 -4.64
N PRO A 86 -15.19 -3.40 -5.21
CA PRO A 86 -16.16 -4.33 -5.78
C PRO A 86 -17.21 -4.71 -4.72
N ASP A 87 -18.50 -4.57 -5.06
CA ASP A 87 -19.59 -5.01 -4.20
C ASP A 87 -19.65 -6.56 -4.20
N PRO A 88 -19.68 -7.21 -3.03
CA PRO A 88 -19.77 -8.67 -2.94
C PRO A 88 -21.02 -9.29 -3.58
N HIS A 89 -22.08 -8.50 -3.81
CA HIS A 89 -23.36 -8.91 -4.39
C HIS A 89 -23.56 -8.43 -5.84
N ASP A 90 -22.90 -7.36 -6.28
CA ASP A 90 -22.78 -7.01 -7.71
C ASP A 90 -21.36 -6.49 -8.04
N PRO A 91 -20.49 -7.35 -8.61
CA PRO A 91 -19.09 -6.99 -8.85
C PRO A 91 -18.87 -5.81 -9.82
N ARG A 92 -19.90 -5.45 -10.60
CA ARG A 92 -19.87 -4.32 -11.55
C ARG A 92 -20.18 -2.97 -10.88
N VAL A 93 -20.60 -3.02 -9.62
CA VAL A 93 -20.96 -1.87 -8.81
C VAL A 93 -19.85 -1.64 -7.79
N SER A 94 -19.26 -0.44 -7.80
CA SER A 94 -18.38 -0.04 -6.72
C SER A 94 -19.19 0.45 -5.52
N LEU A 95 -18.99 -0.17 -4.37
CA LEU A 95 -19.49 0.33 -3.10
C LEU A 95 -18.68 1.57 -2.70
N VAL A 96 -19.38 2.65 -2.35
CA VAL A 96 -18.77 3.89 -1.86
C VAL A 96 -18.75 3.91 -0.33
N SER A 97 -17.57 3.99 0.27
CA SER A 97 -17.44 4.24 1.71
C SER A 97 -16.66 5.54 1.97
N VAL A 98 -17.02 6.23 3.05
CA VAL A 98 -16.15 7.26 3.65
C VAL A 98 -15.44 6.57 4.79
N ALA A 99 -14.21 6.12 4.55
CA ALA A 99 -13.47 5.42 5.59
C ALA A 99 -12.89 6.41 6.62
N PRO A 100 -12.96 6.09 7.92
CA PRO A 100 -12.06 6.68 8.91
C PRO A 100 -10.61 6.20 8.66
N PRO A 101 -9.59 6.90 9.20
CA PRO A 101 -8.20 6.46 9.07
C PRO A 101 -8.04 5.05 9.65
N VAL A 102 -7.53 4.12 8.84
CA VAL A 102 -7.14 2.78 9.30
C VAL A 102 -5.81 2.91 10.04
N ARG A 103 -5.75 2.42 11.27
CA ARG A 103 -4.51 2.33 12.06
C ARG A 103 -4.03 0.89 12.03
N CYS A 104 -2.77 0.67 11.66
CA CYS A 104 -2.10 -0.58 11.98
C CYS A 104 -2.00 -0.71 13.51
N LEU A 105 -2.17 -1.94 14.01
CA LEU A 105 -2.01 -2.24 15.43
C LEU A 105 -0.53 -2.56 15.67
N HIS A 106 0.07 -1.93 16.67
CA HIS A 106 1.44 -2.19 17.07
C HIS A 106 1.60 -3.68 17.44
N ALA A 107 2.63 -4.33 16.91
CA ALA A 107 3.25 -5.47 17.60
C ALA A 107 4.09 -4.86 18.73
N GLU A 108 3.67 -5.00 19.99
CA GLU A 108 4.56 -4.68 21.10
C GLU A 108 5.77 -5.63 21.07
N GLU A 109 6.93 -5.06 21.39
CA GLU A 109 8.24 -5.69 21.46
C GLU A 109 8.18 -7.10 22.07
N GLY A 110 8.66 -8.11 21.33
CA GLY A 110 8.65 -9.48 21.85
C GLY A 110 9.30 -10.60 21.04
N VAL A 111 9.80 -10.37 19.82
CA VAL A 111 10.50 -11.45 19.07
C VAL A 111 11.77 -10.92 18.40
N ALA A 112 12.73 -10.50 19.22
CA ALA A 112 14.12 -10.44 18.78
C ALA A 112 14.77 -11.82 18.99
N ASN A 113 15.36 -12.35 17.91
CA ASN A 113 16.11 -13.62 17.79
C ASN A 113 15.22 -14.87 17.56
N ALA A 114 15.48 -15.77 16.61
CA ALA A 114 16.64 -15.99 15.75
C ALA A 114 16.20 -16.76 14.49
N PHE A 115 16.49 -16.22 13.31
CA PHE A 115 16.64 -17.05 12.12
C PHE A 115 18.13 -17.38 12.00
N ASP A 116 18.48 -18.66 12.24
CA ASP A 116 19.82 -19.18 12.02
C ASP A 116 20.01 -19.37 10.51
N ALA A 117 20.40 -18.28 9.84
CA ALA A 117 20.75 -18.31 8.43
C ALA A 117 22.05 -19.12 8.27
N GLY A 118 21.91 -20.37 7.81
CA GLY A 118 23.01 -21.20 7.35
C GLY A 118 23.88 -20.43 6.36
N SER A 119 25.09 -20.10 6.79
CA SER A 119 26.11 -19.40 6.01
C SER A 119 26.39 -20.12 4.69
N SER A 120 26.07 -19.48 3.57
CA SER A 120 26.73 -19.76 2.29
C SER A 120 27.57 -18.54 1.90
N ASN A 121 28.88 -18.76 1.92
CA ASN A 121 29.91 -17.76 1.69
C ASN A 121 30.06 -17.55 0.17
N ALA A 122 29.27 -16.65 -0.41
CA ALA A 122 29.42 -16.23 -1.80
C ALA A 122 30.26 -14.95 -1.86
N THR A 123 31.50 -15.12 -2.32
CA THR A 123 32.45 -14.07 -2.69
C THR A 123 31.80 -12.97 -3.53
N ARG A 124 32.08 -11.70 -3.16
CA ARG A 124 31.83 -10.49 -3.98
C ARG A 124 32.56 -10.60 -5.32
N GLY A 125 31.88 -11.16 -6.31
CA GLY A 125 32.20 -11.01 -7.73
C GLY A 125 31.09 -10.20 -8.37
N CYS A 126 31.45 -9.19 -9.18
CA CYS A 126 30.53 -8.56 -10.13
C CYS A 126 29.95 -9.65 -11.05
N CYS A 127 28.80 -10.19 -10.68
CA CYS A 127 27.92 -10.89 -11.60
C CYS A 127 26.99 -9.82 -12.16
N GLY A 128 26.83 -9.74 -13.47
CA GLY A 128 25.83 -8.86 -14.08
C GLY A 128 24.44 -9.32 -13.68
N CYS A 129 23.95 -8.86 -12.53
CA CYS A 129 22.53 -8.83 -12.25
C CYS A 129 21.90 -7.96 -13.33
N LEU A 130 21.09 -8.60 -14.17
CA LEU A 130 20.19 -7.94 -15.11
C LEU A 130 18.98 -7.30 -14.38
N ASP A 131 18.99 -7.34 -13.05
CA ASP A 131 17.94 -6.78 -12.22
C ASP A 131 18.05 -5.26 -12.21
N ASP A 132 16.95 -4.62 -12.62
CA ASP A 132 16.83 -3.18 -12.64
C ASP A 132 16.37 -2.73 -11.24
N PRO A 133 17.21 -2.03 -10.45
CA PRO A 133 16.84 -1.60 -9.11
C PRO A 133 15.67 -0.59 -9.10
N GLY A 134 15.18 -0.17 -10.27
CA GLY A 134 13.95 0.60 -10.41
C GLY A 134 12.66 -0.22 -10.32
N PHE A 135 12.74 -1.55 -10.33
CA PHE A 135 11.56 -2.42 -10.18
C PHE A 135 11.66 -3.29 -8.94
N VAL A 136 10.52 -3.52 -8.29
CA VAL A 136 10.36 -4.50 -7.22
C VAL A 136 9.20 -5.40 -7.55
N ASP A 137 9.50 -6.66 -7.82
CA ASP A 137 8.55 -7.65 -8.23
C ASP A 137 7.90 -8.31 -7.00
N VAL A 138 6.57 -8.24 -6.95
CA VAL A 138 5.75 -8.66 -5.82
C VAL A 138 4.95 -9.91 -6.16
N LEU A 139 5.11 -10.94 -5.33
CA LEU A 139 4.21 -12.07 -5.29
C LEU A 139 3.16 -11.85 -4.20
N ILE A 140 1.88 -11.81 -4.59
CA ILE A 140 0.77 -11.83 -3.65
C ILE A 140 0.31 -13.26 -3.46
N VAL A 141 0.25 -13.68 -2.21
CA VAL A 141 -0.37 -14.94 -1.80
C VAL A 141 -1.59 -14.64 -0.94
N TYR A 142 -2.67 -15.39 -1.10
CA TYR A 142 -3.92 -15.10 -0.40
C TYR A 142 -4.63 -16.37 0.05
N THR A 143 -5.36 -16.30 1.15
CA THR A 143 -6.08 -17.45 1.71
C THR A 143 -7.46 -17.62 1.07
N PRO A 144 -8.08 -18.81 1.19
CA PRO A 144 -9.48 -19.01 0.82
C PRO A 144 -10.44 -18.09 1.57
N ALA A 145 -10.15 -17.78 2.85
CA ALA A 145 -10.96 -16.88 3.66
C ALA A 145 -10.93 -15.44 3.11
N ALA A 146 -9.74 -14.91 2.80
CA ALA A 146 -9.58 -13.61 2.15
C ALA A 146 -10.31 -13.53 0.81
N ARG A 147 -10.18 -14.57 -0.03
CA ARG A 147 -10.90 -14.65 -1.31
C ARG A 147 -12.42 -14.58 -1.11
N LEU A 148 -12.95 -15.39 -0.20
CA LEU A 148 -14.39 -15.44 0.07
C LEU A 148 -14.89 -14.13 0.68
N GLY A 149 -14.15 -13.57 1.64
CA GLY A 149 -14.47 -12.28 2.28
C GLY A 149 -14.54 -11.13 1.28
N ALA A 150 -13.60 -11.09 0.33
CA ALA A 150 -13.54 -10.06 -0.71
C ALA A 150 -14.59 -10.21 -1.82
N GLY A 151 -15.36 -11.32 -1.86
CA GLY A 151 -16.37 -11.57 -2.89
C GLY A 151 -15.86 -12.39 -4.11
N GLY A 152 -14.69 -13.02 -4.01
CA GLY A 152 -14.11 -13.87 -5.04
C GLY A 152 -12.73 -13.40 -5.53
N SER A 153 -12.06 -14.23 -6.35
CA SER A 153 -10.67 -13.97 -6.76
C SER A 153 -10.50 -12.67 -7.53
N GLN A 154 -11.39 -12.39 -8.48
CA GLN A 154 -11.32 -11.17 -9.29
C GLN A 154 -11.53 -9.90 -8.46
N ALA A 155 -12.44 -9.95 -7.48
CA ALA A 155 -12.69 -8.82 -6.58
C ALA A 155 -11.48 -8.57 -5.66
N LEU A 156 -10.86 -9.64 -5.16
CA LEU A 156 -9.63 -9.54 -4.38
C LEU A 156 -8.45 -9.04 -5.21
N GLU A 157 -8.30 -9.55 -6.44
CA GLU A 157 -7.24 -9.15 -7.36
C GLU A 157 -7.33 -7.65 -7.70
N ALA A 158 -8.53 -7.14 -8.00
CA ALA A 158 -8.74 -5.72 -8.25
C ALA A 158 -8.33 -4.84 -7.05
N ARG A 159 -8.64 -5.28 -5.82
CA ARG A 159 -8.22 -4.58 -4.59
C ARG A 159 -6.70 -4.61 -4.43
N VAL A 160 -6.07 -5.76 -4.63
CA VAL A 160 -4.62 -5.93 -4.47
C VAL A 160 -3.85 -5.16 -5.54
N ARG A 161 -4.26 -5.19 -6.81
CA ARG A 161 -3.65 -4.36 -7.86
C ARG A 161 -3.78 -2.88 -7.51
N ASN A 162 -4.95 -2.45 -7.03
CA ASN A 162 -5.10 -1.08 -6.54
C ASN A 162 -4.19 -0.74 -5.36
N THR A 163 -3.87 -1.70 -4.49
CA THR A 163 -2.86 -1.52 -3.43
C THR A 163 -1.46 -1.26 -4.01
N ILE A 164 -1.06 -2.03 -5.03
CA ILE A 164 0.23 -1.84 -5.72
C ILE A 164 0.27 -0.48 -6.43
N ASP A 165 -0.79 -0.14 -7.18
CA ASP A 165 -0.90 1.14 -7.89
C ASP A 165 -0.88 2.34 -6.92
N THR A 166 -1.57 2.19 -5.78
CA THR A 166 -1.57 3.21 -4.72
C THR A 166 -0.18 3.36 -4.11
N THR A 167 0.55 2.27 -3.92
CA THR A 167 1.94 2.32 -3.42
C THR A 167 2.86 3.03 -4.41
N ASN A 168 2.74 2.73 -5.71
CA ASN A 168 3.47 3.43 -6.77
C ASN A 168 3.13 4.92 -6.86
N ALA A 169 1.87 5.30 -6.64
CA ALA A 169 1.48 6.71 -6.54
C ALA A 169 2.13 7.37 -5.31
N VAL A 170 2.16 6.70 -4.16
CA VAL A 170 2.84 7.20 -2.94
C VAL A 170 4.34 7.38 -3.19
N PHE A 171 5.02 6.47 -3.90
CA PHE A 171 6.43 6.64 -4.26
C PHE A 171 6.66 7.89 -5.09
N ALA A 172 5.89 8.07 -6.17
CA ALA A 172 5.96 9.28 -7.01
C ALA A 172 5.69 10.55 -6.19
N ASN A 173 4.64 10.56 -5.36
CA ASN A 173 4.34 11.71 -4.49
C ASN A 173 5.45 11.97 -3.45
N SER A 174 6.27 10.97 -3.15
CA SER A 174 7.44 11.07 -2.25
C SER A 174 8.73 11.50 -2.98
N ALA A 175 8.61 11.87 -4.26
CA ALA A 175 9.67 12.13 -5.24
C ALA A 175 10.53 10.91 -5.58
N ILE A 176 10.08 9.69 -5.30
CA ILE A 176 10.76 8.44 -5.67
C ILE A 176 10.24 8.01 -7.05
N ASP A 177 10.61 8.77 -8.08
CA ASP A 177 10.10 8.57 -9.44
C ASP A 177 10.78 7.42 -10.20
N ASP A 178 11.84 6.87 -9.62
CA ASP A 178 12.70 5.82 -10.17
C ASP A 178 12.47 4.46 -9.48
N LEU A 179 11.30 4.26 -8.86
CA LEU A 179 10.90 2.99 -8.25
C LEU A 179 9.46 2.65 -8.62
N GLN A 180 9.24 1.41 -9.03
CA GLN A 180 7.93 0.87 -9.31
C GLN A 180 7.81 -0.56 -8.78
N MET A 181 6.71 -0.85 -8.09
CA MET A 181 6.35 -2.20 -7.71
C MET A 181 5.47 -2.82 -8.78
N ASN A 182 5.75 -4.07 -9.12
CA ASN A 182 5.01 -4.83 -10.11
C ASN A 182 4.37 -6.05 -9.44
N LEU A 183 3.08 -6.27 -9.69
CA LEU A 183 2.46 -7.53 -9.32
C LEU A 183 2.81 -8.60 -10.37
N ILE A 184 3.67 -9.55 -10.02
CA ILE A 184 4.10 -10.62 -10.94
C ILE A 184 3.40 -11.96 -10.66
N GLY A 185 2.81 -12.12 -9.48
CA GLY A 185 2.08 -13.32 -9.12
C GLY A 185 0.92 -13.04 -8.17
N PHE A 186 -0.18 -13.77 -8.34
CA PHE A 186 -1.37 -13.73 -7.49
C PHE A 186 -1.88 -15.16 -7.31
N ARG A 187 -1.62 -15.78 -6.15
CA ARG A 187 -1.85 -17.23 -5.93
C ARG A 187 -2.62 -17.51 -4.64
N GLU A 188 -3.59 -18.41 -4.71
CA GLU A 188 -4.28 -18.92 -3.51
C GLU A 188 -3.41 -19.95 -2.80
N ILE A 189 -3.21 -19.78 -1.49
CA ILE A 189 -2.48 -20.71 -0.64
C ILE A 189 -3.45 -21.43 0.31
N ALA A 190 -3.32 -22.75 0.45
CA ALA A 190 -4.20 -23.55 1.30
C ALA A 190 -3.83 -23.39 2.79
N TYR A 191 -4.19 -22.25 3.36
CA TYR A 191 -3.88 -21.87 4.74
C TYR A 191 -5.16 -21.61 5.55
N ASP A 192 -5.25 -22.23 6.74
CA ASP A 192 -6.26 -21.93 7.75
C ASP A 192 -5.75 -20.82 8.66
N GLU A 193 -6.48 -19.71 8.70
CA GLU A 193 -6.15 -18.52 9.50
C GLU A 193 -6.35 -18.72 11.00
N ASN A 194 -6.59 -19.94 11.45
CA ASN A 194 -6.60 -20.27 12.87
C ASN A 194 -5.18 -20.23 13.46
N SER A 195 -4.87 -19.10 14.11
CA SER A 195 -3.64 -18.90 14.88
C SER A 195 -3.93 -18.34 16.27
N PRO A 196 -3.09 -18.61 17.28
CA PRO A 196 -3.19 -17.96 18.58
C PRO A 196 -3.10 -16.43 18.52
N ASP A 197 -2.20 -15.89 17.70
CA ASP A 197 -1.99 -14.45 17.51
C ASP A 197 -2.14 -14.07 16.03
N TRP A 198 -2.61 -12.85 15.74
CA TRP A 198 -2.75 -12.36 14.37
C TRP A 198 -1.38 -12.19 13.69
N LEU A 199 -0.34 -11.86 14.46
CA LEU A 199 1.02 -11.70 13.93
C LEU A 199 1.62 -13.02 13.45
N ASP A 200 1.12 -14.16 13.95
CA ASP A 200 1.55 -15.49 13.51
C ASP A 200 1.39 -15.69 12.00
N HIS A 201 0.45 -14.99 11.34
CA HIS A 201 0.30 -15.04 9.88
C HIS A 201 1.55 -14.57 9.14
N LEU A 202 2.15 -13.46 9.62
CA LEU A 202 3.40 -12.95 9.05
C LEU A 202 4.56 -13.90 9.35
N VAL A 203 4.66 -14.39 10.58
CA VAL A 203 5.72 -15.32 10.98
C VAL A 203 5.67 -16.59 10.12
N ARG A 204 4.50 -17.20 9.97
CA ARG A 204 4.29 -18.45 9.21
C ARG A 204 4.61 -18.33 7.74
N VAL A 205 4.25 -17.22 7.08
CA VAL A 205 4.60 -17.05 5.65
C VAL A 205 6.08 -16.72 5.44
N THR A 206 6.80 -16.33 6.50
CA THR A 206 8.22 -15.98 6.44
C THR A 206 9.13 -17.18 6.70
N ASP A 207 8.72 -18.11 7.57
CA ASP A 207 9.53 -19.30 7.90
C ASP A 207 9.37 -20.39 6.81
N PRO A 208 10.44 -20.76 6.10
CA PRO A 208 10.36 -21.71 4.99
C PRO A 208 10.14 -23.17 5.40
N ALA A 209 10.12 -23.49 6.70
CA ALA A 209 10.10 -24.87 7.19
C ALA A 209 9.33 -25.04 8.51
N ASP A 210 8.33 -24.21 8.79
CA ASP A 210 7.48 -24.34 9.98
C ASP A 210 6.25 -25.24 9.74
N GLY A 211 6.04 -25.69 8.49
CA GLY A 211 4.94 -26.54 8.07
C GLY A 211 3.69 -25.77 7.65
N PHE A 212 3.76 -24.43 7.56
CA PHE A 212 2.71 -23.56 7.06
C PHE A 212 3.19 -22.79 5.84
N MET A 213 2.52 -23.00 4.70
CA MET A 213 2.77 -22.23 3.48
C MET A 213 4.20 -22.34 2.93
N ASP A 214 4.97 -23.38 3.30
CA ASP A 214 6.35 -23.63 2.85
C ASP A 214 6.49 -23.54 1.31
N GLU A 215 5.45 -23.89 0.54
CA GLU A 215 5.47 -23.81 -0.92
C GLU A 215 5.57 -22.38 -1.48
N VAL A 216 5.23 -21.36 -0.69
CA VAL A 216 5.30 -19.94 -1.08
C VAL A 216 6.73 -19.54 -1.43
N HIS A 217 7.72 -20.08 -0.73
CA HIS A 217 9.14 -19.83 -1.03
C HIS A 217 9.54 -20.38 -2.40
N GLY A 218 9.02 -21.56 -2.77
CA GLY A 218 9.22 -22.12 -4.11
C GLY A 218 8.57 -21.28 -5.21
N TRP A 219 7.43 -20.64 -4.94
CA TRP A 219 6.79 -19.70 -5.87
C TRP A 219 7.55 -18.38 -5.99
N ARG A 220 8.03 -17.84 -4.86
CA ARG A 220 8.87 -16.64 -4.83
C ARG A 220 10.11 -16.83 -5.71
N ASP A 221 10.81 -17.95 -5.54
CA ASP A 221 12.00 -18.29 -6.32
C ASP A 221 11.67 -18.54 -7.80
N SER A 222 10.56 -19.23 -8.11
CA SER A 222 10.19 -19.55 -9.50
C SER A 222 9.81 -18.33 -10.32
N ASP A 223 9.16 -17.37 -9.67
CA ASP A 223 8.67 -16.15 -10.33
C ASP A 223 9.71 -15.02 -10.25
N ALA A 224 10.82 -15.23 -9.53
CA ALA A 224 11.84 -14.24 -9.20
C ALA A 224 11.25 -13.01 -8.48
N ALA A 225 10.37 -13.24 -7.50
CA ALA A 225 9.76 -12.18 -6.70
C ALA A 225 10.71 -11.66 -5.61
N ASP A 226 10.88 -10.34 -5.59
CA ASP A 226 11.65 -9.62 -4.57
C ASP A 226 10.95 -9.65 -3.21
N CYS A 227 9.63 -9.45 -3.22
CA CYS A 227 8.81 -9.38 -2.00
C CYS A 227 7.60 -10.32 -2.08
N VAL A 228 7.14 -10.80 -0.92
CA VAL A 228 5.87 -11.51 -0.79
C VAL A 228 4.94 -10.75 0.15
N MET A 229 3.67 -10.66 -0.21
CA MET A 229 2.63 -10.15 0.69
C MET A 229 1.49 -11.19 0.81
N LEU A 230 1.25 -11.65 2.03
CA LEU A 230 0.13 -12.51 2.39
C LEU A 230 -1.14 -11.68 2.62
N ILE A 231 -2.26 -12.09 2.04
CA ILE A 231 -3.57 -11.48 2.27
C ILE A 231 -4.47 -12.44 3.06
N VAL A 232 -4.99 -11.98 4.20
CA VAL A 232 -5.84 -12.74 5.14
C VAL A 232 -7.19 -12.05 5.45
N ASP A 233 -8.15 -12.75 6.06
CA ASP A 233 -9.41 -12.22 6.63
C ASP A 233 -9.50 -12.42 8.16
N ASP A 234 -8.41 -12.08 8.87
CA ASP A 234 -8.43 -12.14 10.32
C ASP A 234 -9.02 -10.86 10.93
N THR A 235 -10.20 -10.98 11.51
CA THR A 235 -10.95 -9.87 12.11
C THR A 235 -10.32 -9.26 13.37
N ARG A 236 -9.27 -9.87 13.94
CA ARG A 236 -8.54 -9.31 15.11
C ARG A 236 -7.75 -8.06 14.76
N PHE A 237 -7.40 -7.86 13.49
CA PHE A 237 -6.73 -6.66 13.00
C PHE A 237 -7.34 -6.19 11.68
N THR A 238 -7.26 -4.88 11.42
CA THR A 238 -7.73 -4.29 10.16
C THR A 238 -6.62 -3.67 9.34
N GLY A 239 -5.35 -3.80 9.78
CA GLY A 239 -4.16 -3.25 9.13
C GLY A 239 -3.29 -4.33 8.46
N GLY A 240 -1.98 -4.23 8.65
CA GLY A 240 -1.00 -5.22 8.23
C GLY A 240 0.19 -5.28 9.18
N ALA A 241 1.19 -6.08 8.80
CA ALA A 241 2.50 -6.13 9.40
C ALA A 241 3.54 -6.51 8.34
N ALA A 242 4.77 -6.05 8.51
CA ALA A 242 5.90 -6.45 7.68
C ALA A 242 7.20 -6.40 8.47
N TRP A 243 8.20 -7.15 7.99
CA TRP A 243 9.55 -7.04 8.51
C TRP A 243 10.32 -5.92 7.81
N TRP A 244 11.42 -5.47 8.43
CA TRP A 244 12.42 -4.68 7.74
C TRP A 244 13.38 -5.58 6.96
N ALA A 245 13.21 -5.67 5.64
CA ALA A 245 13.98 -6.54 4.76
C ALA A 245 15.31 -5.91 4.28
N ILE A 246 15.98 -5.17 5.17
CA ILE A 246 17.14 -4.32 4.83
C ILE A 246 18.49 -4.97 5.16
N TRP A 247 18.49 -6.01 5.98
CA TRP A 247 19.69 -6.80 6.32
C TRP A 247 19.62 -8.24 5.83
N ASP A 248 18.41 -8.73 5.57
CA ASP A 248 18.13 -10.09 5.15
C ASP A 248 16.98 -10.09 4.15
N GLN A 249 17.26 -10.51 2.91
CA GLN A 249 16.26 -10.69 1.86
C GLN A 249 15.22 -11.78 2.21
N GLY A 250 15.58 -12.71 3.09
CA GLY A 250 14.69 -13.72 3.65
C GLY A 250 13.53 -13.10 4.43
N ALA A 251 13.67 -11.85 4.89
CA ALA A 251 12.64 -11.11 5.60
C ALA A 251 11.72 -10.27 4.69
N ALA A 252 11.83 -10.32 3.36
CA ALA A 252 10.99 -9.54 2.44
C ALA A 252 9.54 -10.09 2.32
N PHE A 253 8.88 -10.18 3.48
CA PHE A 253 7.54 -10.68 3.67
C PHE A 253 6.70 -9.65 4.44
N SER A 254 5.44 -9.57 4.04
CA SER A 254 4.43 -8.75 4.70
C SER A 254 3.10 -9.51 4.75
N CYS A 255 2.19 -9.06 5.61
CA CYS A 255 0.85 -9.58 5.78
C CYS A 255 -0.13 -8.40 5.82
N LEU A 256 -1.25 -8.53 5.14
CA LEU A 256 -2.28 -7.50 5.05
C LEU A 256 -3.66 -8.11 5.21
N ASN A 257 -4.53 -7.48 5.99
CA ASN A 257 -5.94 -7.83 5.97
C ASN A 257 -6.58 -7.35 4.66
N TRP A 258 -7.35 -8.19 3.97
CA TRP A 258 -7.96 -7.82 2.68
C TRP A 258 -8.88 -6.59 2.77
N ARG A 259 -9.44 -6.30 3.95
CA ARG A 259 -10.29 -5.11 4.20
C ARG A 259 -9.49 -3.80 4.13
N SER A 260 -8.17 -3.90 4.27
CA SER A 260 -7.20 -2.82 4.08
C SER A 260 -6.60 -2.78 2.67
N ALA A 261 -6.98 -3.70 1.78
CA ALA A 261 -6.54 -3.70 0.39
C ALA A 261 -7.51 -2.93 -0.52
N GLY A 262 -6.93 -2.20 -1.48
CA GLY A 262 -7.66 -1.41 -2.46
C GLY A 262 -8.34 -0.16 -1.90
N GLY A 263 -9.22 0.44 -2.69
CA GLY A 263 -9.96 1.65 -2.29
C GLY A 263 -9.08 2.90 -2.11
N GLY A 264 -7.85 2.90 -2.64
CA GLY A 264 -6.84 3.91 -2.35
C GLY A 264 -6.42 3.98 -0.87
N ILE A 265 -6.56 2.88 -0.13
CA ILE A 265 -6.09 2.75 1.25
C ILE A 265 -4.56 2.69 1.27
N LEU A 266 -3.94 3.35 2.26
CA LEU A 266 -2.47 3.49 2.34
C LEU A 266 -1.79 2.36 3.13
N THR A 267 -2.54 1.40 3.69
CA THR A 267 -1.99 0.31 4.50
C THR A 267 -0.97 -0.52 3.73
N GLY A 268 -1.23 -0.88 2.47
CA GLY A 268 -0.22 -1.61 1.69
C GLY A 268 1.06 -0.81 1.46
N ALA A 269 0.94 0.49 1.16
CA ALA A 269 2.11 1.36 1.05
C ALA A 269 2.87 1.46 2.38
N HIS A 270 2.16 1.46 3.51
CA HIS A 270 2.75 1.42 4.85
C HIS A 270 3.56 0.14 5.09
N GLU A 271 2.98 -1.03 4.80
CA GLU A 271 3.66 -2.32 5.00
C GLU A 271 4.85 -2.51 4.05
N PHE A 272 4.72 -2.08 2.79
CA PHE A 272 5.88 -2.05 1.89
C PHE A 272 6.94 -1.04 2.36
N GLY A 273 6.53 0.08 2.95
CA GLY A 273 7.42 1.03 3.62
C GLY A 273 8.30 0.34 4.67
N HIS A 274 7.70 -0.46 5.56
CA HIS A 274 8.45 -1.30 6.51
C HIS A 274 9.40 -2.26 5.78
N THR A 275 8.96 -2.94 4.72
CA THR A 275 9.84 -3.82 3.93
C THR A 275 11.13 -3.10 3.49
N PHE A 276 11.02 -1.82 3.10
CA PHE A 276 12.15 -0.96 2.75
C PHE A 276 12.85 -0.26 3.93
N GLY A 277 12.49 -0.57 5.19
CA GLY A 277 13.10 -0.03 6.40
C GLY A 277 12.56 1.31 6.88
N ALA A 278 11.38 1.73 6.41
CA ALA A 278 10.71 2.88 6.98
C ALA A 278 10.10 2.50 8.34
N ALA A 279 10.44 3.21 9.42
CA ALA A 279 9.78 3.06 10.71
C ALA A 279 8.59 4.02 10.83
N HIS A 280 7.79 3.81 11.88
CA HIS A 280 6.73 4.76 12.26
C HIS A 280 7.29 6.13 12.64
N ASP A 281 6.44 7.06 13.05
CA ASP A 281 6.90 8.34 13.57
C ASP A 281 7.46 8.23 15.01
N HIS A 282 8.33 9.18 15.40
CA HIS A 282 9.06 9.19 16.69
C HIS A 282 8.17 9.14 17.93
N ASP A 283 6.88 9.49 17.83
CA ASP A 283 5.98 9.50 19.00
C ASP A 283 5.19 8.21 19.15
N ASN A 284 5.26 7.31 18.17
CA ASN A 284 4.49 6.07 18.13
C ASN A 284 5.35 4.81 18.01
N ASP A 285 6.68 4.93 17.94
CA ASP A 285 7.58 3.79 17.92
C ASP A 285 8.90 4.11 18.64
N ALA A 286 9.52 3.08 19.20
CA ALA A 286 10.72 3.17 20.02
C ALA A 286 12.00 3.02 19.20
N SER A 287 11.92 2.45 17.98
CA SER A 287 13.10 2.18 17.18
C SER A 287 12.91 2.39 15.68
N ALA A 288 14.02 2.62 14.99
CA ALA A 288 14.10 2.65 13.54
C ALA A 288 15.47 2.10 13.11
N PRO A 289 15.58 1.52 11.91
CA PRO A 289 16.83 0.92 11.46
C PRO A 289 17.94 1.95 11.22
N PHE A 290 17.57 3.20 10.91
CA PHE A 290 18.49 4.31 10.74
C PHE A 290 18.00 5.55 11.49
N PRO A 291 18.89 6.46 11.93
CA PRO A 291 18.48 7.65 12.70
C PRO A 291 17.49 8.59 12.00
N PHE A 292 17.32 8.47 10.68
CA PHE A 292 16.41 9.29 9.88
C PHE A 292 15.22 8.51 9.30
N SER A 293 15.15 7.19 9.46
CA SER A 293 14.12 6.35 8.80
C SER A 293 12.81 6.35 9.59
N TRP A 294 12.29 7.53 9.89
CA TRP A 294 11.07 7.74 10.68
C TRP A 294 9.97 8.38 9.84
N GLY A 295 8.72 8.02 10.16
CA GLY A 295 7.55 8.78 9.79
C GLY A 295 7.58 10.20 10.33
N HIS A 296 6.80 11.08 9.70
CA HIS A 296 6.67 12.47 10.10
C HIS A 296 5.20 12.88 10.24
N HIS A 297 4.94 13.80 11.16
CA HIS A 297 3.66 14.46 11.34
C HIS A 297 3.87 15.89 11.86
N ASP A 298 2.89 16.75 11.63
CA ASP A 298 2.87 18.12 12.13
C ASP A 298 1.41 18.62 12.23
N VAL A 299 1.21 19.87 12.66
CA VAL A 299 -0.09 20.51 12.83
C VAL A 299 -0.13 21.81 12.04
N HIS A 300 -1.10 21.92 11.14
CA HIS A 300 -1.39 23.17 10.41
C HIS A 300 -2.77 23.69 10.78
N GLU A 301 -2.88 24.95 11.22
CA GLU A 301 -4.14 25.58 11.63
C GLU A 301 -4.97 24.76 12.65
N GLY A 302 -4.28 24.03 13.54
CA GLY A 302 -4.91 23.17 14.55
C GLY A 302 -5.35 21.80 14.04
N MET A 303 -5.14 21.49 12.77
CA MET A 303 -5.43 20.19 12.16
C MET A 303 -4.14 19.37 12.01
N PRO A 304 -3.98 18.26 12.74
CA PRO A 304 -2.83 17.39 12.58
C PRO A 304 -2.86 16.64 11.25
N PHE A 305 -1.69 16.45 10.65
CA PHE A 305 -1.49 15.61 9.48
C PHE A 305 -0.23 14.76 9.64
N GLY A 306 -0.20 13.62 8.96
CA GLY A 306 0.89 12.66 9.01
C GLY A 306 1.26 12.14 7.63
N THR A 307 2.51 11.70 7.49
CA THR A 307 2.97 10.91 6.34
C THR A 307 2.52 9.44 6.48
N VAL A 308 2.70 8.60 5.46
CA VAL A 308 2.23 7.19 5.42
C VAL A 308 2.62 6.38 6.67
N MET A 309 3.77 6.65 7.26
CA MET A 309 4.25 5.93 8.46
C MET A 309 3.83 6.59 9.79
N SER A 310 3.00 7.63 9.76
CA SER A 310 2.53 8.31 10.98
C SER A 310 1.15 7.83 11.43
N TYR A 311 0.96 7.73 12.75
CA TYR A 311 -0.36 7.49 13.36
C TYR A 311 -1.09 8.77 13.82
N VAL A 312 -0.52 9.93 13.50
CA VAL A 312 -1.03 11.23 13.92
C VAL A 312 -1.73 11.93 12.76
N GLY A 313 -2.97 12.36 13.01
CA GLY A 313 -3.73 13.20 12.10
C GLY A 313 -4.23 12.51 10.83
N GLU A 314 -4.56 13.31 9.82
CA GLU A 314 -4.89 12.79 8.49
C GLU A 314 -3.61 12.32 7.78
N THR A 315 -3.61 11.07 7.32
CA THR A 315 -2.50 10.51 6.55
C THR A 315 -2.51 11.00 5.10
N LEU A 316 -1.44 11.71 4.74
CA LEU A 316 -1.09 12.14 3.39
C LEU A 316 -0.44 10.96 2.63
N PRO A 317 -0.68 10.82 1.32
CA PRO A 317 -0.15 9.73 0.50
C PRO A 317 1.32 9.97 0.12
N VAL A 318 2.18 10.20 1.11
CA VAL A 318 3.62 10.46 0.96
C VAL A 318 4.40 9.80 2.10
N PHE A 319 5.60 9.30 1.80
CA PHE A 319 6.61 9.02 2.81
C PHE A 319 7.31 10.32 3.23
N SER A 320 7.86 10.33 4.44
CA SER A 320 8.55 11.52 4.95
C SER A 320 9.73 11.93 4.07
N ASN A 321 9.72 13.20 3.67
CA ASN A 321 10.70 13.83 2.81
C ASN A 321 10.78 15.34 3.13
N PRO A 322 11.86 15.83 3.76
CA PRO A 322 12.02 17.23 4.16
C PRO A 322 12.11 18.22 2.98
N ALA A 323 12.24 17.73 1.75
CA ALA A 323 12.24 18.58 0.55
C ALA A 323 10.82 18.86 0.02
N LEU A 324 9.81 18.13 0.48
CA LEU A 324 8.42 18.30 0.07
C LEU A 324 7.68 19.20 1.04
N ALA A 325 6.70 19.95 0.51
CA ALA A 325 5.87 20.85 1.28
C ALA A 325 4.46 20.27 1.44
N GLY A 326 3.96 20.28 2.67
CA GLY A 326 2.63 19.87 3.08
C GLY A 326 1.71 21.05 3.34
N PRO A 327 0.64 20.83 4.14
CA PRO A 327 -0.27 21.88 4.57
C PRO A 327 0.46 23.12 5.12
N GLY A 328 0.10 24.30 4.62
CA GLY A 328 0.73 25.57 5.01
C GLY A 328 2.16 25.78 4.53
N GLY A 329 2.67 24.91 3.65
CA GLY A 329 4.07 24.93 3.23
C GLY A 329 5.04 24.32 4.24
N LEU A 330 4.53 23.65 5.29
CA LEU A 330 5.36 22.94 6.27
C LEU A 330 6.09 21.77 5.61
N PRO A 331 7.37 21.51 5.95
CA PRO A 331 8.10 20.39 5.38
C PRO A 331 7.46 19.05 5.77
N LEU A 332 7.45 18.08 4.86
CA LEU A 332 6.92 16.72 5.12
C LEU A 332 7.98 15.79 5.71
N GLY A 333 8.89 16.31 6.54
CA GLY A 333 9.99 15.56 7.12
C GLY A 333 11.01 16.46 7.80
N VAL A 334 12.02 15.84 8.40
CA VAL A 334 13.14 16.52 9.07
C VAL A 334 14.45 15.97 8.52
N ARG A 335 15.44 16.84 8.28
CA ARG A 335 16.65 16.43 7.55
C ARG A 335 17.51 15.45 8.37
N PRO A 336 18.21 14.50 7.71
CA PRO A 336 19.19 13.67 8.40
C PRO A 336 20.23 14.51 9.15
N GLY A 337 20.46 14.17 10.43
CA GLY A 337 21.40 14.87 11.31
C GLY A 337 20.79 16.01 12.15
N GLU A 338 19.54 16.39 11.88
CA GLU A 338 18.75 17.26 12.77
C GLU A 338 18.06 16.42 13.86
N ASP A 339 17.62 17.08 14.94
CA ASP A 339 16.86 16.42 16.00
C ASP A 339 15.54 15.87 15.44
N ARG A 340 15.16 14.65 15.83
CA ARG A 340 13.98 13.94 15.32
C ARG A 340 13.94 13.84 13.78
N ALA A 341 15.09 13.60 13.15
CA ALA A 341 15.20 13.36 11.71
C ALA A 341 14.15 12.35 11.20
N ALA A 342 13.51 12.67 10.08
CA ALA A 342 12.41 11.89 9.51
C ALA A 342 12.42 12.02 7.97
N HIS A 343 12.94 11.00 7.31
CA HIS A 343 13.18 10.97 5.87
C HIS A 343 13.11 9.53 5.30
N ASN A 344 11.94 8.89 5.42
CA ASN A 344 11.67 7.56 4.87
C ASN A 344 11.91 7.47 3.36
N ALA A 345 11.66 8.56 2.61
CA ALA A 345 11.94 8.55 1.18
C ALA A 345 13.44 8.39 0.83
N LEU A 346 14.35 8.81 1.73
CA LEU A 346 15.78 8.53 1.57
C LEU A 346 16.11 7.09 1.93
N MET A 347 15.43 6.54 2.95
CA MET A 347 15.60 5.16 3.36
C MET A 347 15.22 4.19 2.23
N ILE A 348 14.02 4.36 1.66
CA ILE A 348 13.52 3.53 0.57
C ILE A 348 14.48 3.53 -0.63
N ARG A 349 15.01 4.70 -1.02
CA ARG A 349 16.00 4.78 -2.12
C ARG A 349 17.33 4.09 -1.83
N ARG A 350 17.68 3.87 -0.56
CA ARG A 350 18.94 3.23 -0.14
C ARG A 350 18.81 1.72 0.07
N SER A 351 17.59 1.21 0.22
CA SER A 351 17.31 -0.20 0.52
C SER A 351 17.23 -1.10 -0.70
N ARG A 352 17.13 -0.51 -1.90
CA ARG A 352 17.01 -1.21 -3.18
C ARG A 352 18.36 -1.35 -3.87
#